data_AF-A0A9E4N2M2-F1
#
_entry.id   AF-A0A9E4N2M2-F1
#
_cell.length_a   1.000
_cell.length_b   1.000
_cell.length_c   1.000
_cell.angle_alpha   90.00
_cell.angle_beta   90.00
_cell.angle_gamma   90.00
#
_symmetry.space_group_name_H-M   'P 1'
#
loop_
_entity.id
_entity.type
_entity.pdbx_description
1 polymer ?
#
loop_
_entity_poly.entity_id
_entity_poly.type
_entity_poly.pdbx_seq_one_letter_code
_entity_poly.pdbx_strand_id
1 'polypeptide(L)'
;MRKREPAAEALIYNLNALIKFTKEMSGKEPSNRKIAKGRDVSDRMIGKIRKRESIPTVDKLDEIANYFRLPAWSLLLPGKIPPSIILSRDLNTLISCFVNADSSGRAQIITTAKHEASRAEPTESKQSTETPAEGEEADFTELLAGAPTMGNKSEKDNEEDESDESSSQETQESDTRSQKKKSTKKK
;
A
#
# COMPACT_ATOMS: atom_id res chain seq x y z
N MET A 1 -28.50 1.36 6.29
CA MET A 1 -27.32 0.56 5.89
C MET A 1 -26.09 1.14 6.56
N ARG A 2 -25.37 0.39 7.41
CA ARG A 2 -24.13 0.89 8.02
C ARG A 2 -23.03 0.92 6.94
N LYS A 3 -22.44 2.10 6.69
CA LYS A 3 -21.25 2.22 5.84
C LYS A 3 -20.18 1.31 6.44
N ARG A 4 -19.67 0.37 5.66
CA ARG A 4 -18.71 -0.63 6.12
C ARG A 4 -17.33 0.02 6.25
N GLU A 5 -16.57 -0.42 7.23
CA GLU A 5 -15.20 0.05 7.41
C GLU A 5 -14.32 -0.49 6.27
N PRO A 6 -13.61 0.40 5.54
CA PRO A 6 -12.76 -0.01 4.42
C PRO A 6 -11.64 -0.97 4.86
N ALA A 7 -11.17 -0.84 6.10
CA ALA A 7 -10.13 -1.71 6.68
C ALA A 7 -10.59 -3.17 6.83
N ALA A 8 -11.84 -3.40 7.23
CA ALA A 8 -12.38 -4.76 7.35
C ALA A 8 -12.46 -5.43 5.97
N GLU A 9 -12.87 -4.68 4.93
CA GLU A 9 -12.94 -5.21 3.57
C GLU A 9 -11.55 -5.53 2.99
N ALA A 10 -10.58 -4.66 3.24
CA ALA A 10 -9.17 -4.87 2.90
C ALA A 10 -8.63 -6.15 3.54
N LEU A 11 -8.82 -6.31 4.86
CA LEU A 11 -8.41 -7.51 5.61
C LEU A 11 -8.92 -8.79 4.97
N ILE A 12 -10.22 -8.83 4.68
CA ILE A 12 -10.86 -10.03 4.14
C ILE A 12 -10.35 -10.33 2.74
N TYR A 13 -10.18 -9.30 1.90
CA TYR A 13 -9.64 -9.45 0.56
C TYR A 13 -8.20 -10.00 0.62
N ASN A 14 -7.31 -9.32 1.35
CA ASN A 14 -5.90 -9.65 1.45
C ASN A 14 -5.70 -11.06 2.04
N LEU A 15 -6.43 -11.41 3.10
CA LEU A 15 -6.36 -12.75 3.71
C LEU A 15 -6.77 -13.85 2.72
N ASN A 16 -7.87 -13.67 1.99
CA ASN A 16 -8.31 -14.66 1.01
C ASN A 16 -7.35 -14.74 -0.19
N ALA A 17 -6.79 -13.61 -0.62
CA ALA A 17 -5.81 -13.55 -1.69
C ALA A 17 -4.52 -14.31 -1.31
N LEU A 18 -4.03 -14.15 -0.07
CA LEU A 18 -2.87 -14.89 0.45
C LEU A 18 -3.13 -16.40 0.57
N ILE A 19 -4.33 -16.81 1.02
CA ILE A 19 -4.73 -18.23 1.08
C ILE A 19 -4.72 -18.84 -0.33
N LYS A 20 -5.28 -18.13 -1.32
CA LYS A 20 -5.30 -18.55 -2.71
C LYS A 20 -3.88 -18.64 -3.29
N PHE A 21 -3.05 -17.62 -3.05
CA PHE A 21 -1.65 -17.62 -3.50
C PHE A 21 -0.86 -18.77 -2.88
N THR A 22 -1.08 -19.08 -1.60
CA THR A 22 -0.44 -20.22 -0.94
C THR A 22 -0.86 -21.56 -1.58
N LYS A 23 -2.11 -21.67 -2.01
CA LYS A 23 -2.60 -22.84 -2.76
C LYS A 23 -1.89 -22.99 -4.10
N GLU A 24 -1.70 -21.89 -4.82
CA GLU A 24 -0.99 -21.86 -6.10
C GLU A 24 0.47 -22.29 -5.93
N MET A 25 1.15 -21.84 -4.86
CA MET A 25 2.55 -22.19 -4.60
C MET A 25 2.77 -23.59 -4.01
N SER A 26 1.86 -24.08 -3.17
CA SER A 26 2.04 -25.35 -2.43
C SER A 26 1.15 -26.51 -2.93
N GLY A 27 0.30 -26.26 -3.93
CA GLY A 27 -0.70 -27.20 -4.44
C GLY A 27 -1.85 -27.50 -3.48
N LYS A 28 -1.85 -26.94 -2.25
CA LYS A 28 -2.86 -27.19 -1.23
C LYS A 28 -3.30 -25.91 -0.56
N GLU A 29 -4.61 -25.69 -0.50
CA GLU A 29 -5.18 -24.55 0.20
C GLU A 29 -4.98 -24.73 1.71
N PRO A 30 -4.38 -23.74 2.41
CA PRO A 30 -4.23 -23.82 3.85
C PRO A 30 -5.61 -23.75 4.50
N SER A 31 -5.96 -24.78 5.27
CA SER A 31 -7.19 -24.76 6.07
C SER A 31 -7.07 -23.73 7.19
N ASN A 32 -8.19 -23.18 7.65
CA ASN A 32 -8.23 -22.31 8.83
C ASN A 32 -7.56 -22.95 10.04
N ARG A 33 -7.75 -24.26 10.25
CA ARG A 33 -7.04 -25.04 11.27
C ARG A 33 -5.51 -24.99 11.13
N LYS A 34 -4.99 -25.01 9.90
CA LYS A 34 -3.55 -24.90 9.64
C LYS A 34 -3.04 -23.49 9.97
N ILE A 35 -3.80 -22.46 9.64
CA ILE A 35 -3.49 -21.05 9.98
C ILE A 35 -3.51 -20.85 11.50
N ALA A 36 -4.49 -21.43 12.20
CA ALA A 36 -4.63 -21.37 13.66
C ALA A 36 -3.58 -22.19 14.44
N LYS A 37 -2.88 -23.13 13.79
CA LYS A 37 -2.06 -24.11 14.50
C LYS A 37 -0.89 -23.44 15.24
N GLY A 38 -0.86 -23.62 16.55
CA GLY A 38 0.21 -23.12 17.43
C GLY A 38 0.14 -21.62 17.72
N ARG A 39 -1.02 -21.00 17.49
CA ARG A 39 -1.25 -19.55 17.65
C ARG A 39 -2.41 -19.31 18.59
N ASP A 40 -2.48 -18.12 19.15
CA ASP A 40 -3.62 -17.69 19.97
C ASP A 40 -4.82 -17.25 19.12
N VAL A 41 -5.18 -18.02 18.08
CA VAL A 41 -6.35 -17.74 17.23
C VAL A 41 -7.06 -19.05 16.94
N SER A 42 -8.38 -19.08 17.09
CA SER A 42 -9.18 -20.27 16.78
C SER A 42 -9.53 -20.36 15.30
N ASP A 43 -9.64 -21.59 14.77
CA ASP A 43 -10.17 -21.88 13.43
C ASP A 43 -11.51 -21.15 13.20
N ARG A 44 -12.42 -21.24 14.18
CA ARG A 44 -13.73 -20.59 14.15
C ARG A 44 -13.62 -19.08 13.98
N MET A 45 -12.67 -18.43 14.67
CA MET A 45 -12.45 -16.99 14.54
C MET A 45 -11.97 -16.61 13.13
N ILE A 46 -11.01 -17.35 12.56
CA ILE A 46 -10.55 -17.14 11.19
C ILE A 46 -11.72 -17.30 10.21
N GLY A 47 -12.55 -18.33 10.40
CA GLY A 47 -13.78 -18.52 9.62
C GLY A 47 -14.74 -17.34 9.70
N LYS A 48 -14.98 -16.80 10.89
CA LYS A 48 -15.82 -15.60 11.09
C LYS A 48 -15.24 -14.36 10.41
N ILE A 49 -13.94 -14.14 10.51
CA ILE A 49 -13.25 -13.02 9.86
C ILE A 49 -13.44 -13.12 8.34
N ARG A 50 -13.16 -14.28 7.75
CA ARG A 50 -13.32 -14.50 6.30
C ARG A 50 -14.76 -14.30 5.82
N LYS A 51 -15.76 -14.61 6.66
CA LYS A 51 -17.19 -14.41 6.40
C LYS A 51 -17.70 -13.01 6.73
N ARG A 52 -16.82 -12.10 7.18
CA ARG A 52 -17.18 -10.73 7.62
C ARG A 52 -18.07 -10.69 8.86
N GLU A 53 -18.06 -11.74 9.67
CA GLU A 53 -18.85 -11.86 10.90
C GLU A 53 -18.11 -11.37 12.15
N SER A 54 -16.79 -11.13 12.04
CA SER A 54 -15.95 -10.69 13.16
C SER A 54 -14.80 -9.82 12.66
N ILE A 55 -14.46 -8.80 13.44
CA ILE A 55 -13.24 -7.99 13.27
C ILE A 55 -12.24 -8.52 14.31
N PRO A 56 -11.02 -8.91 13.92
CA PRO A 56 -10.00 -9.35 14.89
C PRO A 56 -9.47 -8.15 15.69
N THR A 57 -9.02 -8.41 16.91
CA THR A 57 -8.14 -7.46 17.62
C THR A 57 -6.76 -7.44 16.98
N VAL A 58 -5.95 -6.44 17.30
CA VAL A 58 -4.57 -6.30 16.78
C VAL A 58 -3.75 -7.56 17.09
N ASP A 59 -3.81 -8.08 18.32
CA ASP A 59 -3.07 -9.30 18.69
C ASP A 59 -3.46 -10.51 17.84
N LYS A 60 -4.77 -10.69 17.59
CA LYS A 60 -5.25 -11.81 16.76
C LYS A 60 -4.87 -11.61 15.29
N LEU A 61 -4.80 -10.37 14.84
CA LEU A 61 -4.36 -10.03 13.49
C LEU A 61 -2.87 -10.32 13.31
N ASP A 62 -2.03 -9.97 14.29
CA ASP A 62 -0.61 -10.29 14.30
C ASP A 62 -0.37 -11.80 14.23
N GLU A 63 -1.09 -12.58 15.02
CA GLU A 63 -1.02 -14.04 14.97
C GLU A 63 -1.37 -14.58 13.56
N ILE A 64 -2.42 -14.07 12.93
CA ILE A 64 -2.80 -14.46 11.56
C ILE A 64 -1.71 -14.06 10.56
N ALA A 65 -1.17 -12.85 10.65
CA ALA A 65 -0.13 -12.35 9.75
C ALA A 65 1.19 -13.12 9.90
N ASN A 66 1.53 -13.52 11.12
CA ASN A 66 2.70 -14.33 11.44
C ASN A 66 2.68 -15.70 10.74
N TYR A 67 1.50 -16.27 10.42
CA TYR A 67 1.43 -17.47 9.57
C TYR A 67 2.03 -17.25 8.19
N PHE A 68 1.82 -16.08 7.60
CA PHE A 68 2.31 -15.70 6.28
C PHE A 68 3.69 -15.03 6.33
N ARG A 69 4.30 -14.89 7.52
CA ARG A 69 5.55 -14.16 7.76
C ARG A 69 5.45 -12.68 7.34
N LEU A 70 4.31 -12.08 7.64
CA LEU A 70 4.00 -10.71 7.32
C LEU A 70 3.71 -9.92 8.60
N PRO A 71 3.98 -8.60 8.63
CA PRO A 71 3.47 -7.75 9.70
C PRO A 71 1.95 -7.55 9.58
N ALA A 72 1.23 -7.40 10.69
CA ALA A 72 -0.24 -7.26 10.68
C ALA A 72 -0.77 -6.14 9.78
N TRP A 73 -0.08 -5.00 9.76
CA TRP A 73 -0.53 -3.84 8.98
C TRP A 73 -0.65 -4.15 7.48
N SER A 74 0.12 -5.11 6.95
CA SER A 74 0.07 -5.48 5.53
C SER A 74 -1.26 -6.13 5.14
N LEU A 75 -1.95 -6.78 6.09
CA LEU A 75 -3.30 -7.31 5.86
C LEU A 75 -4.35 -6.20 5.78
N LEU A 76 -4.09 -5.03 6.38
CA LEU A 76 -5.03 -3.91 6.45
C LEU A 76 -4.88 -2.92 5.29
N LEU A 77 -3.93 -3.15 4.38
CA LEU A 77 -3.68 -2.24 3.28
C LEU A 77 -4.92 -2.11 2.37
N PRO A 78 -5.39 -0.88 2.15
CA PRO A 78 -6.55 -0.65 1.30
C PRO A 78 -6.22 -0.98 -0.16
N GLY A 79 -7.25 -1.33 -0.91
CA GLY A 79 -7.14 -1.71 -2.31
C GLY A 79 -6.95 -3.21 -2.50
N LYS A 80 -7.01 -3.63 -3.76
CA LYS A 80 -6.86 -5.03 -4.15
C LYS A 80 -5.40 -5.31 -4.50
N ILE A 81 -4.56 -5.43 -3.48
CA ILE A 81 -3.11 -5.58 -3.68
C ILE A 81 -2.78 -7.04 -4.06
N PRO A 82 -2.04 -7.28 -5.15
CA PRO A 82 -1.55 -8.60 -5.50
C PRO A 82 -0.75 -9.24 -4.35
N PRO A 83 -0.98 -10.53 -4.02
CA PRO A 83 -0.23 -11.23 -2.97
C PRO A 83 1.29 -11.22 -3.17
N SER A 84 1.75 -11.20 -4.43
CA SER A 84 3.17 -11.08 -4.78
C SER A 84 3.80 -9.79 -4.27
N ILE A 85 3.05 -8.69 -4.25
CA ILE A 85 3.50 -7.39 -3.74
C ILE A 85 3.43 -7.37 -2.21
N ILE A 86 2.36 -7.91 -1.61
CA ILE A 86 2.24 -7.99 -0.14
C ILE A 86 3.39 -8.80 0.47
N LEU A 87 3.79 -9.88 -0.20
CA LEU A 87 4.89 -10.75 0.24
C LEU A 87 6.28 -10.24 -0.19
N SER A 88 6.36 -9.17 -0.99
CA SER A 88 7.64 -8.66 -1.47
C SER A 88 8.39 -7.89 -0.38
N ARG A 89 9.72 -7.85 -0.49
CA ARG A 89 10.54 -6.96 0.34
C ARG A 89 10.39 -5.50 -0.09
N ASP A 90 10.04 -5.26 -1.35
CA ASP A 90 9.99 -3.94 -1.96
C ASP A 90 8.97 -3.03 -1.26
N LEU A 91 7.82 -3.58 -0.85
CA LEU A 91 6.81 -2.82 -0.12
C LEU A 91 7.32 -2.33 1.24
N ASN A 92 8.02 -3.20 1.97
CA ASN A 92 8.64 -2.82 3.25
C ASN A 92 9.75 -1.78 3.04
N THR A 93 10.57 -1.95 2.01
CA THR A 93 11.60 -0.98 1.63
C THR A 93 10.97 0.37 1.29
N LEU A 94 9.90 0.41 0.49
CA LEU A 94 9.22 1.63 0.11
C LEU A 94 8.65 2.38 1.32
N ILE A 95 8.00 1.66 2.25
CA ILE A 95 7.48 2.25 3.48
C ILE A 95 8.61 2.78 4.35
N SER A 96 9.70 2.01 4.50
CA SER A 96 10.88 2.44 5.26
C SER A 96 11.52 3.70 4.65
N CYS A 97 11.68 3.74 3.32
CA CYS A 97 12.20 4.93 2.62
C CYS A 97 11.26 6.13 2.81
N PHE A 98 9.95 5.93 2.74
CA PHE A 98 8.98 7.00 2.90
C PHE A 98 8.95 7.57 4.32
N VAL A 99 9.00 6.70 5.35
CA VAL A 99 9.00 7.12 6.77
C VAL A 99 10.27 7.89 7.12
N ASN A 100 11.42 7.48 6.60
CA ASN A 100 12.71 8.11 6.90
C ASN A 100 13.04 9.32 6.01
N ALA A 101 12.31 9.54 4.91
CA ALA A 101 12.50 10.71 4.06
C ALA A 101 11.99 11.98 4.74
N ASP A 102 12.63 13.12 4.42
CA ASP A 102 12.18 14.45 4.80
C ASP A 102 10.92 14.89 4.00
N SER A 103 10.44 16.11 4.22
CA SER A 103 9.25 16.63 3.52
C SER A 103 9.44 16.64 2.00
N SER A 104 10.62 17.07 1.53
CA SER A 104 10.99 17.11 0.12
C SER A 104 11.05 15.71 -0.49
N GLY A 105 11.74 14.77 0.15
CA GLY A 105 11.85 13.38 -0.29
C GLY A 105 10.51 12.66 -0.33
N ARG A 106 9.64 12.86 0.67
CA ARG A 106 8.28 12.30 0.65
C ARG A 106 7.45 12.86 -0.52
N ALA A 107 7.57 14.15 -0.83
CA ALA A 107 6.88 14.76 -1.97
C ALA A 107 7.37 14.18 -3.31
N GLN A 108 8.67 13.95 -3.45
CA GLN A 108 9.24 13.29 -4.63
C GLN A 108 8.73 11.86 -4.76
N ILE A 109 8.78 11.05 -3.69
CA ILE A 109 8.28 9.67 -3.70
C ILE A 109 6.80 9.62 -4.16
N ILE A 110 5.96 10.50 -3.61
CA ILE A 110 4.54 10.57 -3.98
C ILE A 110 4.37 10.95 -5.46
N THR A 111 5.13 11.93 -5.93
CA THR A 111 5.05 12.41 -7.32
C THR A 111 5.48 11.32 -8.30
N THR A 112 6.61 10.68 -8.05
CA THR A 112 7.11 9.56 -8.87
C THR A 112 6.14 8.38 -8.84
N ALA A 113 5.63 8.00 -7.66
CA ALA A 113 4.66 6.90 -7.55
C ALA A 113 3.36 7.17 -8.34
N LYS A 114 2.84 8.41 -8.29
CA LYS A 114 1.67 8.81 -9.08
C LYS A 114 1.94 8.75 -10.59
N HIS A 115 3.09 9.28 -11.01
CA HIS A 115 3.50 9.25 -12.42
C HIS A 115 3.59 7.82 -12.94
N GLU A 116 4.31 6.94 -12.25
CA GLU A 116 4.47 5.54 -12.68
C GLU A 116 3.14 4.76 -12.63
N ALA A 117 2.30 4.99 -11.62
CA ALA A 117 0.98 4.37 -11.56
C ALA A 117 0.08 4.78 -12.74
N SER A 118 0.10 6.05 -13.13
CA SER A 118 -0.68 6.56 -14.27
C SER A 118 -0.21 6.02 -15.62
N ARG A 119 1.08 5.64 -15.73
CA ARG A 119 1.67 5.07 -16.94
C ARG A 119 1.38 3.58 -17.12
N ALA A 120 1.04 2.89 -16.02
CA ALA A 120 0.76 1.46 -16.01
C ALA A 120 -0.69 1.10 -16.37
N GLU A 121 -1.62 2.06 -16.34
CA GLU A 121 -2.96 1.89 -16.91
C GLU A 121 -2.83 1.86 -18.44
N PRO A 122 -3.10 0.74 -19.13
CA PRO A 122 -3.16 0.75 -20.58
C PRO A 122 -4.34 1.64 -20.96
N THR A 123 -4.08 2.68 -21.73
CA THR A 123 -5.08 3.41 -22.49
C THR A 123 -5.72 2.44 -23.49
N GLU A 124 -6.66 1.61 -23.03
CA GLU A 124 -7.65 0.98 -23.91
C GLU A 124 -8.62 2.08 -24.36
N SER A 125 -8.19 2.89 -25.33
CA SER A 125 -9.08 3.46 -26.37
C SER A 125 -8.34 4.45 -27.26
N LYS A 126 -8.69 4.34 -28.55
CA LYS A 126 -8.44 5.25 -29.69
C LYS A 126 -7.18 4.95 -30.52
N GLN A 127 -7.35 4.08 -31.51
CA GLN A 127 -7.56 4.54 -32.90
C GLN A 127 -7.89 3.34 -33.80
N SER A 128 -9.18 3.02 -33.90
CA SER A 128 -9.72 2.59 -35.19
C SER A 128 -9.96 3.87 -35.98
N THR A 129 -8.96 4.35 -36.70
CA THR A 129 -9.22 5.19 -37.87
C THR A 129 -9.44 4.23 -39.02
N GLU A 130 -10.72 3.99 -39.30
CA GLU A 130 -11.17 3.51 -40.60
C GLU A 130 -10.53 4.38 -41.68
N THR A 131 -9.77 3.74 -42.56
CA THR A 131 -9.29 4.33 -43.81
C THR A 131 -10.50 4.57 -44.71
N PRO A 132 -10.87 5.82 -45.05
CA PRO A 132 -11.76 6.06 -46.15
C PRO A 132 -10.98 5.85 -47.45
N ALA A 133 -11.58 5.12 -48.36
CA ALA A 133 -11.05 4.87 -49.69
C ALA A 133 -10.83 6.17 -50.48
N GLU A 134 -9.88 6.06 -51.40
CA GLU A 134 -9.39 7.02 -52.38
C GLU A 134 -10.42 7.98 -52.99
N GLY A 135 -10.00 9.23 -53.18
CA GLY A 135 -10.55 10.11 -54.21
C GLY A 135 -10.76 11.56 -53.75
N GLU A 136 -9.76 12.41 -53.97
CA GLU A 136 -9.87 13.70 -54.68
C GLU A 136 -8.67 14.59 -54.35
N GLU A 137 -7.99 15.04 -55.39
CA GLU A 137 -6.91 16.01 -55.30
C GLU A 137 -7.47 17.39 -54.96
N ALA A 138 -6.96 17.99 -53.89
CA ALA A 138 -7.09 19.41 -53.65
C ALA A 138 -5.72 20.00 -53.31
N ASP A 139 -5.21 20.72 -54.32
CA ASP A 139 -4.15 21.70 -54.33
C ASP A 139 -4.16 22.56 -53.04
N PHE A 140 -3.03 22.60 -52.33
CA PHE A 140 -2.82 23.49 -51.19
C PHE A 140 -1.49 24.22 -51.35
N THR A 141 -1.42 25.01 -52.43
CA THR A 141 -0.57 26.19 -52.47
C THR A 141 -1.17 27.28 -51.58
N GLU A 142 -0.29 28.05 -50.93
CA GLU A 142 -0.55 29.37 -50.37
C GLU A 142 -1.24 29.43 -48.98
N LEU A 143 -0.44 29.62 -47.91
CA LEU A 143 -0.27 30.95 -47.31
C LEU A 143 0.63 30.90 -46.07
N LEU A 144 1.86 31.38 -46.30
CA LEU A 144 2.73 31.99 -45.31
C LEU A 144 2.10 33.32 -44.84
N ALA A 145 1.60 33.37 -43.61
CA ALA A 145 1.46 34.57 -42.78
C ALA A 145 1.11 34.04 -41.37
N GLY A 146 1.85 34.26 -40.30
CA GLY A 146 2.61 35.42 -39.87
C GLY A 146 2.31 35.60 -38.38
N ALA A 147 3.24 36.27 -37.67
CA ALA A 147 3.10 36.81 -36.31
C ALA A 147 3.62 35.92 -35.14
N PRO A 148 3.95 36.54 -33.99
CA PRO A 148 5.35 36.80 -33.64
C PRO A 148 5.74 36.27 -32.25
N THR A 149 7.06 36.27 -32.02
CA THR A 149 7.72 36.16 -30.73
C THR A 149 7.43 37.36 -29.81
N MET A 150 7.36 37.12 -28.49
CA MET A 150 7.84 37.95 -27.36
C MET A 150 6.90 37.90 -26.15
N GLY A 151 7.46 37.61 -24.97
CA GLY A 151 6.74 37.79 -23.70
C GLY A 151 7.33 37.13 -22.46
N ASN A 152 8.65 37.01 -22.33
CA ASN A 152 9.26 36.68 -21.03
C ASN A 152 9.22 37.93 -20.15
N LYS A 153 8.43 37.88 -19.06
CA LYS A 153 8.49 38.86 -17.98
C LYS A 153 8.91 38.14 -16.70
N SER A 154 10.14 38.45 -16.32
CA SER A 154 10.75 38.31 -15.00
C SER A 154 10.09 39.20 -13.96
N GLU A 155 9.94 38.72 -12.72
CA GLU A 155 10.06 39.43 -11.43
C GLU A 155 9.79 38.38 -10.32
N LYS A 156 10.78 38.05 -9.47
CA LYS A 156 11.05 38.64 -8.14
C LYS A 156 9.82 38.53 -7.21
N ASP A 157 9.88 37.87 -6.06
CA ASP A 157 10.65 38.31 -4.89
C ASP A 157 11.16 37.16 -3.99
N ASN A 158 12.39 37.34 -3.51
CA ASN A 158 12.94 36.81 -2.27
C ASN A 158 12.52 37.75 -1.13
N GLU A 159 12.21 37.22 0.05
CA GLU A 159 12.61 37.71 1.39
C GLU A 159 11.87 36.83 2.41
N GLU A 160 12.60 35.99 3.13
CA GLU A 160 12.92 36.16 4.56
C GLU A 160 11.73 35.80 5.46
N ASP A 161 11.85 34.74 6.27
CA ASP A 161 12.07 35.01 7.69
C ASP A 161 12.53 33.75 8.44
N GLU A 162 13.50 34.00 9.31
CA GLU A 162 14.06 33.09 10.30
C GLU A 162 13.06 32.88 11.44
N SER A 163 13.05 31.69 12.03
CA SER A 163 13.02 31.59 13.50
C SER A 163 13.30 30.15 13.92
N ASP A 164 14.53 29.98 14.41
CA ASP A 164 14.91 29.01 15.43
C ASP A 164 13.86 28.93 16.55
N GLU A 165 13.56 27.70 17.01
CA GLU A 165 13.67 27.46 18.45
C GLU A 165 13.82 25.95 18.75
N SER A 166 14.95 25.68 19.39
CA SER A 166 15.27 24.43 20.08
C SER A 166 14.24 24.13 21.17
N SER A 167 13.92 22.85 21.38
CA SER A 167 13.85 22.38 22.77
C SER A 167 14.13 20.89 22.87
N SER A 168 15.20 20.63 23.61
CA SER A 168 15.73 19.35 24.07
C SER A 168 14.87 18.75 25.20
N GLN A 169 15.34 17.62 25.72
CA GLN A 169 14.96 16.93 26.97
C GLN A 169 13.89 15.83 26.76
N GLU A 170 13.97 14.65 27.36
CA GLU A 170 14.97 14.04 28.24
C GLU A 170 14.71 12.53 28.25
N THR A 171 15.78 11.75 28.23
CA THR A 171 15.85 10.36 28.68
C THR A 171 15.26 10.17 30.08
N GLN A 172 14.43 9.14 30.27
CA GLN A 172 14.42 8.39 31.53
C GLN A 172 14.34 6.89 31.26
N GLU A 173 15.48 6.24 31.46
CA GLU A 173 15.59 4.85 31.87
C GLU A 173 14.76 4.63 33.14
N SER A 174 14.00 3.54 33.19
CA SER A 174 13.76 2.87 34.47
C SER A 174 13.86 1.37 34.29
N ASP A 175 14.91 0.91 34.94
CA ASP A 175 15.42 -0.43 35.04
C ASP A 175 14.69 -1.20 36.15
N THR A 176 14.84 -2.52 36.11
CA THR A 176 14.63 -3.49 37.18
C THR A 176 13.21 -3.98 37.53
N ARG A 177 13.07 -5.32 37.50
CA ARG A 177 13.00 -6.20 38.70
C ARG A 177 11.94 -7.32 38.52
N SER A 178 12.34 -8.52 38.12
CA SER A 178 12.76 -9.65 38.97
C SER A 178 11.61 -10.49 39.59
N GLN A 179 11.70 -11.81 39.36
CA GLN A 179 11.11 -12.94 40.10
C GLN A 179 9.61 -13.22 39.82
N LYS A 180 9.07 -14.45 39.85
CA LYS A 180 9.42 -15.62 40.67
C LYS A 180 8.67 -16.88 40.18
N LYS A 181 9.41 -17.99 40.12
CA LYS A 181 9.07 -19.42 40.28
C LYS A 181 7.64 -19.80 40.72
N LYS A 182 7.10 -20.89 40.14
CA LYS A 182 6.70 -22.18 40.81
C LYS A 182 5.82 -23.00 39.83
N SER A 183 6.20 -24.23 39.44
CA SER A 183 6.27 -25.49 40.20
C SER A 183 4.97 -26.32 40.09
N THR A 184 5.15 -27.56 39.58
CA THR A 184 4.47 -28.83 39.95
C THR A 184 2.97 -29.00 39.62
N LYS A 185 2.52 -29.95 38.80
CA LYS A 185 2.65 -31.44 38.80
C LYS A 185 1.97 -32.11 40.00
N LYS A 186 0.80 -32.72 39.77
CA LYS A 186 0.21 -33.94 40.39
C LYS A 186 -1.29 -33.93 40.03
N LYS A 187 -1.97 -35.04 39.79
CA LYS A 187 -1.66 -36.44 39.50
C LYS A 187 -2.99 -37.00 38.97
#